data_AF-A0A0A9DU53-F1
#
_entry.id   AF-A0A0A9DU53-F1
#
_cell.length_a   1.000
_cell.length_b   1.000
_cell.length_c   1.000
_cell.angle_alpha   90.00
_cell.angle_beta   90.00
_cell.angle_gamma   90.00
#
_symmetry.space_group_name_H-M   'P 1'
#
loop_
_entity.id
_entity.type
_entity.pdbx_description
1 polymer ?
#
loop_
_entity_poly.entity_id
_entity_poly.type
_entity_poly.pdbx_seq_one_letter_code
_entity_poly.pdbx_strand_id
1 'polypeptide(L)'
;MLPLRRLPLLPLPHGPAPRRLLTAAASASLLPWPGLHSWRRAPPSHLRTWGPNGPCASDADEACLPEADAGAGSSLAEMGALVLSTADPLAKARLTHAAFSRWAAGLPVGQARVPDHPARPDKPVVVTQKEITTHKETGVLLNAYMLHNLADVELNAIDLSWDTVVRRAESENGNFRLPGIVFEIFIGFQGKRKW
;
A
#
# COMPACT_ATOMS: atom_id res chain seq x y z
N MET A 1 47.90 8.52 -41.55
CA MET A 1 47.93 7.17 -40.95
C MET A 1 49.09 7.09 -39.98
N LEU A 2 48.82 7.02 -38.68
CA LEU A 2 49.79 6.89 -37.59
C LEU A 2 49.47 5.58 -36.84
N PRO A 3 50.43 4.70 -36.53
CA PRO A 3 50.15 3.43 -35.88
C PRO A 3 49.91 3.60 -34.37
N LEU A 4 48.87 2.96 -33.84
CA LEU A 4 48.60 2.87 -32.41
C LEU A 4 49.62 1.94 -31.73
N ARG A 5 50.49 2.51 -30.90
CA ARG A 5 51.37 1.75 -29.98
C ARG A 5 50.53 1.10 -28.87
N ARG A 6 50.67 -0.22 -28.69
CA ARG A 6 50.11 -0.96 -27.55
C ARG A 6 50.75 -0.48 -26.23
N LEU A 7 49.92 -0.16 -25.23
CA LEU A 7 50.34 0.06 -23.85
C LEU A 7 50.64 -1.30 -23.17
N PRO A 8 51.64 -1.39 -22.27
CA PRO A 8 51.96 -2.62 -21.56
C PRO A 8 50.92 -2.92 -20.45
N LEU A 9 50.65 -4.21 -20.23
CA LEU A 9 49.76 -4.70 -19.20
C LEU A 9 50.41 -4.56 -17.81
N LEU A 10 49.73 -3.88 -16.88
CA LEU A 10 50.11 -3.84 -15.46
C LEU A 10 49.82 -5.20 -14.80
N PRO A 11 50.70 -5.71 -13.91
CA PRO A 11 50.49 -6.99 -13.25
C PRO A 11 49.42 -6.88 -12.16
N LEU A 12 48.47 -7.82 -12.16
CA LEU A 12 47.50 -8.00 -11.08
C LEU A 12 48.18 -8.71 -9.89
N PRO A 13 48.04 -8.20 -8.64
CA PRO A 13 48.57 -8.90 -7.49
C PRO A 13 47.70 -10.13 -7.14
N HIS A 14 48.31 -11.31 -7.20
CA HIS A 14 47.75 -12.55 -6.67
C HIS A 14 48.19 -12.73 -5.21
N GLY A 15 47.24 -12.63 -4.27
CA GLY A 15 47.43 -12.99 -2.87
C GLY A 15 46.09 -12.97 -2.11
N PRO A 16 45.86 -13.86 -1.12
CA PRO A 16 44.60 -13.92 -0.39
C PRO A 16 44.54 -12.75 0.61
N ALA A 17 43.61 -11.81 0.38
CA ALA A 17 43.35 -10.72 1.31
C ALA A 17 42.69 -11.27 2.59
N PRO A 18 43.13 -10.88 3.80
CA PRO A 18 42.46 -11.27 5.03
C PRO A 18 41.07 -10.64 5.06
N ARG A 19 40.03 -11.47 5.23
CA ARG A 19 38.65 -11.02 5.46
C ARG A 19 38.61 -10.18 6.74
N ARG A 20 38.66 -8.85 6.60
CA ARG A 20 38.25 -7.94 7.68
C ARG A 20 36.76 -8.18 7.92
N LEU A 21 36.45 -8.85 9.02
CA LEU A 21 35.11 -8.84 9.59
C LEU A 21 34.82 -7.39 9.99
N LEU A 22 34.02 -6.71 9.18
CA LEU A 22 33.43 -5.42 9.53
C LEU A 22 32.39 -5.70 10.61
N THR A 23 32.80 -5.70 11.88
CA THR A 23 31.88 -5.54 13.01
C THR A 23 31.42 -4.09 13.02
N ALA A 24 30.55 -3.72 12.09
CA ALA A 24 29.85 -2.45 12.12
C ALA A 24 28.75 -2.57 13.17
N ALA A 25 28.99 -2.05 14.37
CA ALA A 25 27.93 -1.71 15.30
C ALA A 25 27.06 -0.63 14.63
N ALA A 26 25.98 -1.06 13.99
CA ALA A 26 25.05 -0.20 13.29
C ALA A 26 24.15 0.53 14.30
N SER A 27 24.72 1.48 15.03
CA SER A 27 23.95 2.60 15.59
C SER A 27 23.77 3.65 14.48
N ALA A 28 23.17 3.23 13.36
CA ALA A 28 22.66 4.20 12.41
C ALA A 28 21.46 4.86 13.09
N SER A 29 21.62 6.11 13.50
CA SER A 29 20.49 6.94 13.90
C SER A 29 19.53 6.97 12.71
N LEU A 30 18.40 6.27 12.84
CA LEU A 30 17.27 6.38 11.92
C LEU A 30 16.70 7.80 12.08
N LEU A 31 17.35 8.78 11.45
CA LEU A 31 16.81 10.14 11.43
C LEU A 31 15.42 10.05 10.78
N PRO A 32 14.36 10.45 11.47
CA PRO A 32 13.02 10.39 10.92
C PRO A 32 12.98 11.24 9.65
N TRP A 33 12.35 10.71 8.60
CA TRP A 33 12.17 11.40 7.32
C TRP A 33 11.77 12.87 7.56
N PRO A 34 12.50 13.87 7.03
CA PRO A 34 12.25 15.28 7.35
C PRO A 34 10.81 15.74 7.03
N GLY A 35 10.19 15.13 6.02
CA GLY A 35 8.80 15.40 5.62
C GLY A 35 7.74 14.68 6.44
N LEU A 36 8.11 13.88 7.44
CA LEU A 36 7.16 13.06 8.19
C LEU A 36 6.11 13.93 8.89
N HIS A 37 6.54 14.96 9.62
CA HIS A 37 5.61 15.81 10.37
C HIS A 37 4.66 16.62 9.47
N SER A 38 5.16 17.15 8.36
CA SER A 38 4.33 17.87 7.39
C SER A 38 3.32 16.91 6.74
N TRP A 39 3.75 15.71 6.39
CA TRP A 39 2.88 14.67 5.86
C TRP A 39 1.83 14.20 6.88
N ARG A 40 2.19 14.03 8.16
CA ARG A 40 1.23 13.66 9.23
C ARG A 40 0.15 14.71 9.42
N ARG A 41 0.52 16.00 9.34
CA ARG A 41 -0.43 17.13 9.47
C ARG A 41 -1.21 17.46 8.20
N ALA A 42 -0.82 16.95 7.03
CA ALA A 42 -1.53 17.23 5.79
C ALA A 42 -2.98 16.69 5.86
N PRO A 43 -3.97 17.42 5.32
CA PRO A 43 -5.35 16.95 5.26
C PRO A 43 -5.48 15.71 4.33
N PRO A 44 -6.59 14.95 4.44
CA PRO A 44 -6.93 13.93 3.45
C PRO A 44 -6.92 14.51 2.02
N SER A 45 -6.44 13.73 1.05
CA SER A 45 -6.39 14.16 -0.35
C SER A 45 -7.77 14.01 -0.98
N HIS A 46 -8.23 15.04 -1.71
CA HIS A 46 -9.46 15.00 -2.50
C HIS A 46 -9.23 14.65 -3.98
N LEU A 47 -7.97 14.44 -4.40
CA LEU A 47 -7.63 14.07 -5.76
C LEU A 47 -7.91 12.57 -5.97
N ARG A 48 -9.04 12.27 -6.62
CA ARG A 48 -9.56 10.92 -6.87
C ARG A 48 -9.59 10.50 -8.33
N THR A 49 -9.44 11.49 -9.20
CA THR A 49 -9.48 11.29 -10.63
C THR A 49 -8.07 11.42 -11.14
N TRP A 50 -7.76 10.60 -12.14
CA TRP A 50 -6.57 10.82 -12.93
C TRP A 50 -6.48 12.27 -13.38
N GLY A 51 -5.25 12.77 -13.49
CA GLY A 51 -4.99 14.09 -14.05
C GLY A 51 -5.50 14.23 -15.50
N PRO A 52 -5.31 15.39 -16.14
CA PRO A 52 -5.84 15.68 -17.49
C PRO A 52 -5.38 14.68 -18.58
N ASN A 53 -4.30 13.92 -18.33
CA ASN A 53 -3.80 12.89 -19.24
C ASN A 53 -4.13 11.46 -18.79
N GLY A 54 -5.10 11.32 -17.89
CA GLY A 54 -5.57 10.05 -17.38
C GLY A 54 -6.33 9.22 -18.41
N PRO A 55 -6.49 7.91 -18.18
CA PRO A 55 -7.51 7.15 -18.90
C PRO A 55 -8.88 7.79 -18.69
N CYS A 56 -9.64 8.02 -19.76
CA CYS A 56 -11.05 8.40 -19.66
C CYS A 56 -11.78 7.25 -18.95
N ALA A 57 -12.36 7.51 -17.77
CA ALA A 57 -13.28 6.57 -17.15
C ALA A 57 -14.43 6.30 -18.12
N SER A 58 -14.80 5.03 -18.30
CA SER A 58 -15.99 4.70 -19.07
C SER A 58 -17.23 5.03 -18.23
N ASP A 59 -18.35 5.42 -18.86
CA ASP A 59 -19.60 5.72 -18.13
C ASP A 59 -20.11 4.54 -17.26
N ALA A 60 -19.63 3.32 -17.54
CA ALA A 60 -19.91 2.13 -16.74
C ALA A 60 -19.16 2.11 -15.38
N ASP A 61 -18.02 2.81 -15.28
CA ASP A 61 -17.22 2.90 -14.05
C ASP A 61 -17.85 3.85 -13.02
N GLU A 62 -18.73 4.76 -13.46
CA GLU A 62 -19.49 5.70 -12.60
C GLU A 62 -20.85 5.13 -12.19
N ALA A 63 -21.51 4.33 -13.04
CA ALA A 63 -22.89 3.87 -12.80
C ALA A 63 -23.02 2.75 -11.75
N CYS A 64 -21.95 2.03 -11.43
CA CYS A 64 -21.98 0.91 -10.47
C CYS A 64 -21.51 1.30 -9.07
N LEU A 65 -21.32 2.60 -8.82
CA LEU A 65 -20.74 3.08 -7.57
C LEU A 65 -21.84 3.21 -6.52
N PRO A 66 -21.80 2.41 -5.45
CA PRO A 66 -22.66 2.72 -4.32
C PRO A 66 -22.26 4.10 -3.83
N GLU A 67 -23.22 5.03 -3.80
CA GLU A 67 -23.14 6.27 -3.03
C GLU A 67 -22.52 5.91 -1.67
N ALA A 68 -21.28 6.34 -1.45
CA ALA A 68 -20.45 5.90 -0.33
C ALA A 68 -20.94 6.43 1.03
N ASP A 69 -22.19 6.92 1.09
CA ASP A 69 -22.76 7.65 2.21
C ASP A 69 -23.92 6.92 2.93
N ALA A 70 -24.61 5.96 2.30
CA ALA A 70 -25.95 5.56 2.76
C ALA A 70 -26.00 4.48 3.88
N GLY A 71 -24.90 4.30 4.63
CA GLY A 71 -24.84 3.34 5.75
C GLY A 71 -23.53 3.40 6.54
N ALA A 72 -22.93 4.59 6.59
CA ALA A 72 -21.58 4.79 7.09
C ALA A 72 -21.48 4.48 8.60
N GLY A 73 -20.85 3.36 8.95
CA GLY A 73 -20.69 2.86 10.32
C GLY A 73 -20.41 3.95 11.36
N SER A 74 -20.94 3.78 12.57
CA SER A 74 -20.84 4.70 13.69
C SER A 74 -19.44 4.71 14.33
N SER A 75 -18.56 3.81 13.90
CA SER A 75 -17.19 3.71 14.39
C SER A 75 -16.18 3.31 13.31
N LEU A 76 -14.89 3.57 13.57
CA LEU A 76 -13.79 3.18 12.68
C LEU A 76 -13.74 1.67 12.47
N ALA A 77 -13.99 0.88 13.52
CA ALA A 77 -14.00 -0.58 13.46
C ALA A 77 -15.13 -1.09 12.55
N GLU A 78 -16.33 -0.49 12.63
CA GLU A 78 -17.44 -0.82 11.73
C GLU A 78 -17.13 -0.50 10.28
N MET A 79 -16.54 0.67 10.02
CA MET A 79 -16.08 1.01 8.67
C MET A 79 -14.98 0.07 8.19
N GLY A 80 -14.07 -0.35 9.06
CA GLY A 80 -13.06 -1.36 8.75
C GLY A 80 -13.66 -2.72 8.39
N ALA A 81 -14.67 -3.18 9.13
CA ALA A 81 -15.39 -4.42 8.82
C ALA A 81 -16.10 -4.33 7.46
N LEU A 82 -16.67 -3.17 7.11
CA LEU A 82 -17.24 -2.91 5.78
C LEU A 82 -16.17 -2.97 4.68
N VAL A 83 -14.99 -2.37 4.90
CA VAL A 83 -13.86 -2.47 3.95
C VAL A 83 -13.44 -3.92 3.74
N LEU A 84 -13.27 -4.67 4.83
CA LEU A 84 -12.88 -6.09 4.77
C LEU A 84 -13.95 -6.97 4.10
N SER A 85 -15.22 -6.60 4.17
CA SER A 85 -16.32 -7.34 3.55
C SER A 85 -16.56 -6.98 2.07
N THR A 86 -15.95 -5.90 1.59
CA THR A 86 -16.09 -5.45 0.19
C THR A 86 -15.12 -6.22 -0.69
N ALA A 87 -15.54 -6.77 -1.84
CA ALA A 87 -14.62 -7.50 -2.72
C ALA A 87 -13.90 -6.58 -3.72
N ASP A 88 -14.60 -5.59 -4.26
CA ASP A 88 -14.09 -4.70 -5.31
C ASP A 88 -12.94 -3.80 -4.81
N PRO A 89 -11.74 -3.81 -5.45
CA PRO A 89 -10.60 -3.03 -5.00
C PRO A 89 -10.86 -1.52 -5.03
N LEU A 90 -11.59 -1.02 -6.02
CA LEU A 90 -11.89 0.40 -6.15
C LEU A 90 -12.82 0.88 -5.02
N ALA A 91 -13.89 0.12 -4.75
CA ALA A 91 -14.80 0.35 -3.63
C ALA A 91 -14.06 0.27 -2.28
N LYS A 92 -13.16 -0.71 -2.08
CA LYS A 92 -12.31 -0.77 -0.88
C LYS A 92 -11.47 0.48 -0.69
N ALA A 93 -10.83 0.97 -1.75
CA ALA A 93 -10.02 2.18 -1.70
C ALA A 93 -10.86 3.42 -1.36
N ARG A 94 -12.06 3.53 -1.93
CA ARG A 94 -13.02 4.60 -1.61
C ARG A 94 -13.48 4.55 -0.15
N LEU A 95 -13.94 3.39 0.31
CA LEU A 95 -14.37 3.18 1.71
C LEU A 95 -13.24 3.45 2.69
N THR A 96 -12.02 3.01 2.37
CA THR A 96 -10.82 3.24 3.21
C THR A 96 -10.59 4.73 3.43
N HIS A 97 -10.70 5.54 2.38
CA HIS A 97 -10.54 6.98 2.51
C HIS A 97 -11.71 7.66 3.18
N ALA A 98 -12.95 7.24 2.92
CA ALA A 98 -14.11 7.75 3.63
C ALA A 98 -13.96 7.52 5.15
N ALA A 99 -13.52 6.31 5.53
CA ALA A 99 -13.23 5.97 6.91
C ALA A 99 -12.11 6.82 7.51
N PHE A 100 -11.00 6.98 6.78
CA PHE A 100 -9.90 7.84 7.21
C PHE A 100 -10.33 9.31 7.38
N SER A 101 -11.12 9.83 6.45
CA SER A 101 -11.60 11.22 6.48
C SER A 101 -12.52 11.46 7.67
N ARG A 102 -13.45 10.54 7.96
CA ARG A 102 -14.32 10.62 9.14
C ARG A 102 -13.52 10.48 10.44
N TRP A 103 -12.55 9.58 10.49
CA TRP A 103 -11.65 9.44 11.64
C TRP A 103 -10.82 10.69 11.90
N ALA A 104 -10.25 11.29 10.84
CA ALA A 104 -9.53 12.56 10.96
C ALA A 104 -10.43 13.69 11.47
N ALA A 105 -11.75 13.61 11.23
CA ALA A 105 -12.76 14.52 11.77
C ALA A 105 -13.26 14.15 13.19
N GLY A 106 -12.74 13.07 13.80
CA GLY A 106 -13.06 12.67 15.18
C GLY A 106 -13.94 11.43 15.34
N LEU A 107 -14.14 10.61 14.30
CA LEU A 107 -14.87 9.34 14.42
C LEU A 107 -14.21 8.43 15.48
N PRO A 108 -14.95 7.93 16.48
CA PRO A 108 -14.40 7.03 17.49
C PRO A 108 -13.99 5.69 16.89
N VAL A 109 -13.05 4.99 17.56
CA VAL A 109 -12.59 3.67 17.10
C VAL A 109 -13.71 2.62 17.18
N GLY A 110 -14.44 2.59 18.29
CA GLY A 110 -15.55 1.67 18.55
C GLY A 110 -15.13 0.20 18.48
N GLN A 111 -16.09 -0.66 18.13
CA GLN A 111 -15.91 -2.10 18.01
C GLN A 111 -16.75 -2.62 16.84
N ALA A 112 -16.28 -3.69 16.20
CA ALA A 112 -17.03 -4.42 15.20
C ALA A 112 -16.55 -5.86 15.17
N ARG A 113 -17.42 -6.76 14.71
CA ARG A 113 -17.07 -8.15 14.46
C ARG A 113 -16.18 -8.24 13.22
N VAL A 114 -15.09 -8.97 13.33
CA VAL A 114 -14.15 -9.18 12.23
C VAL A 114 -14.66 -10.30 11.31
N PRO A 115 -14.66 -10.14 9.98
CA PRO A 115 -14.87 -11.25 9.06
C PRO A 115 -13.66 -12.20 9.11
N ASP A 116 -13.89 -13.51 8.90
CA ASP A 116 -12.81 -14.51 9.00
C ASP A 116 -11.63 -14.17 8.07
N HIS A 117 -11.94 -13.77 6.84
CA HIS A 117 -10.98 -13.33 5.83
C HIS A 117 -11.48 -12.09 5.08
N PRO A 118 -10.57 -11.21 4.63
CA PRO A 118 -10.92 -10.12 3.73
C PRO A 118 -11.53 -10.65 2.42
N ALA A 119 -12.65 -10.08 1.98
CA ALA A 119 -13.28 -10.42 0.73
C ALA A 119 -12.35 -10.08 -0.45
N ARG A 120 -12.37 -10.92 -1.48
CA ARG A 120 -11.58 -10.77 -2.70
C ARG A 120 -12.50 -10.91 -3.91
N PRO A 121 -12.20 -10.24 -5.03
CA PRO A 121 -12.95 -10.46 -6.26
C PRO A 121 -12.68 -11.88 -6.79
N ASP A 122 -13.63 -12.45 -7.54
CA ASP A 122 -13.53 -13.81 -8.08
C ASP A 122 -12.32 -13.99 -9.02
N LYS A 123 -11.81 -12.88 -9.56
CA LYS A 123 -10.63 -12.83 -10.43
C LYS A 123 -9.73 -11.65 -10.02
N PRO A 124 -8.40 -11.78 -10.18
CA PRO A 124 -7.67 -12.97 -10.63
C PRO A 124 -7.66 -14.08 -9.55
N VAL A 125 -7.54 -15.34 -10.00
CA VAL A 125 -7.43 -16.48 -9.09
C VAL A 125 -6.10 -16.40 -8.36
N VAL A 126 -6.12 -16.59 -7.04
CA VAL A 126 -4.90 -16.60 -6.23
C VAL A 126 -4.10 -17.86 -6.55
N VAL A 127 -2.88 -17.67 -7.05
CA VAL A 127 -1.94 -18.74 -7.41
C VAL A 127 -0.69 -18.67 -6.54
N THR A 128 0.09 -19.73 -6.52
CA THR A 128 1.37 -19.74 -5.81
C THR A 128 2.43 -18.94 -6.56
N GLN A 129 3.48 -18.48 -5.87
CA GLN A 129 4.58 -17.70 -6.46
C GLN A 129 5.20 -18.36 -7.73
N LYS A 130 5.23 -19.70 -7.78
CA LYS A 130 5.80 -20.46 -8.89
C LYS A 130 4.91 -20.49 -10.13
N GLU A 131 3.62 -20.24 -9.95
CA GLU A 131 2.60 -20.24 -10.99
C GLU A 131 2.35 -18.83 -11.55
N ILE A 132 2.99 -17.80 -10.98
CA ILE A 132 2.94 -16.44 -11.48
C ILE A 132 3.69 -16.37 -12.81
N THR A 133 2.96 -16.15 -13.89
CA THR A 133 3.50 -15.97 -15.24
C THR A 133 4.22 -14.63 -15.39
N THR A 134 5.32 -14.62 -16.12
CA THR A 134 6.08 -13.39 -16.38
C THR A 134 5.43 -12.52 -17.46
N HIS A 135 5.72 -11.21 -17.47
CA HIS A 135 5.19 -10.30 -18.51
C HIS A 135 5.48 -10.74 -19.96
N LYS A 136 6.61 -11.44 -20.19
CA LYS A 136 6.98 -11.96 -21.51
C LYS A 136 6.07 -13.10 -21.94
N GLU A 137 5.73 -13.98 -21.01
CA GLU A 137 4.85 -15.13 -21.24
C GLU A 137 3.40 -14.70 -21.45
N THR A 138 2.95 -13.64 -20.75
CA THR A 138 1.60 -13.09 -20.91
C THR A 138 1.48 -12.16 -22.13
N GLY A 139 2.59 -11.78 -22.78
CA GLY A 139 2.59 -10.82 -23.89
C GLY A 139 2.21 -9.39 -23.47
N VAL A 140 2.28 -9.06 -22.18
CA VAL A 140 1.87 -7.75 -21.63
C VAL A 140 3.10 -6.85 -21.51
N LEU A 141 2.93 -5.56 -21.78
CA LEU A 141 4.00 -4.57 -21.60
C LEU A 141 4.51 -4.57 -20.14
N LEU A 142 5.82 -4.42 -19.96
CA LEU A 142 6.46 -4.45 -18.65
C LEU A 142 5.81 -3.48 -17.65
N ASN A 143 5.49 -2.26 -18.11
CA ASN A 143 4.88 -1.24 -17.26
C ASN A 143 3.49 -1.66 -16.75
N ALA A 144 2.66 -2.26 -17.61
CA ALA A 144 1.33 -2.72 -17.23
C ALA A 144 1.41 -3.89 -16.24
N TYR A 145 2.35 -4.82 -16.45
CA TYR A 145 2.62 -5.91 -15.51
C TYR A 145 3.09 -5.40 -14.14
N MET A 146 4.01 -4.43 -14.12
CA MET A 146 4.48 -3.82 -12.87
C MET A 146 3.35 -3.08 -12.12
N LEU A 147 2.51 -2.33 -12.84
CA LEU A 147 1.37 -1.63 -12.25
C LEU A 147 0.34 -2.62 -11.69
N HIS A 148 0.09 -3.73 -12.36
CA HIS A 148 -0.80 -4.79 -11.87
C HIS A 148 -0.28 -5.39 -10.56
N ASN A 149 1.00 -5.78 -10.53
CA ASN A 149 1.63 -6.30 -9.31
C ASN A 149 1.60 -5.29 -8.16
N LEU A 150 1.80 -4.00 -8.47
CA LEU A 150 1.70 -2.95 -7.47
C LEU A 150 0.28 -2.84 -6.90
N ALA A 151 -0.75 -2.91 -7.76
CA ALA A 151 -2.14 -2.90 -7.31
C ALA A 151 -2.46 -4.07 -6.37
N ASP A 152 -1.93 -5.27 -6.63
CA ASP A 152 -2.10 -6.43 -5.74
C ASP A 152 -1.45 -6.23 -4.37
N VAL A 153 -0.22 -5.68 -4.35
CA VAL A 153 0.48 -5.32 -3.10
C VAL A 153 -0.32 -4.30 -2.30
N GLU A 154 -0.88 -3.29 -2.98
CA GLU A 154 -1.67 -2.24 -2.34
C GLU A 154 -2.99 -2.76 -1.78
N LEU A 155 -3.70 -3.62 -2.52
CA LEU A 155 -4.91 -4.28 -2.04
C LEU A 155 -4.62 -5.14 -0.80
N ASN A 156 -3.57 -5.94 -0.83
CA ASN A 156 -3.18 -6.77 0.31
C ASN A 156 -2.85 -5.92 1.56
N ALA A 157 -2.24 -4.78 1.34
CA ALA A 157 -1.85 -3.93 2.44
C ALA A 157 -3.02 -3.09 2.99
N ILE A 158 -4.03 -2.75 2.17
CA ILE A 158 -5.34 -2.27 2.66
C ILE A 158 -5.97 -3.32 3.58
N ASP A 159 -6.03 -4.58 3.12
CA ASP A 159 -6.63 -5.68 3.88
C ASP A 159 -5.93 -5.88 5.23
N LEU A 160 -4.60 -5.99 5.22
CA LEU A 160 -3.82 -6.20 6.44
C LEU A 160 -3.98 -5.05 7.44
N SER A 161 -4.08 -3.82 6.94
CA SER A 161 -4.23 -2.63 7.78
C SER A 161 -5.57 -2.62 8.50
N TRP A 162 -6.66 -2.88 7.77
CA TRP A 162 -7.99 -2.94 8.36
C TRP A 162 -8.19 -4.16 9.25
N ASP A 163 -7.67 -5.32 8.86
CA ASP A 163 -7.72 -6.54 9.68
C ASP A 163 -7.09 -6.30 11.06
N THR A 164 -5.93 -5.64 11.08
CA THR A 164 -5.27 -5.24 12.34
C THR A 164 -6.13 -4.30 13.16
N VAL A 165 -6.73 -3.27 12.56
CA VAL A 165 -7.56 -2.30 13.28
C VAL A 165 -8.78 -2.97 13.91
N VAL A 166 -9.53 -3.76 13.13
CA VAL A 166 -10.79 -4.35 13.59
C VAL A 166 -10.52 -5.45 14.63
N ARG A 167 -9.55 -6.35 14.40
CA ARG A 167 -9.21 -7.41 15.38
C ARG A 167 -8.71 -6.84 16.71
N ARG A 168 -7.91 -5.78 16.67
CA ARG A 168 -7.43 -5.14 17.91
C ARG A 168 -8.57 -4.43 18.65
N ALA A 169 -9.41 -3.69 17.94
CA ALA A 169 -10.58 -3.04 18.52
C ALA A 169 -11.54 -4.04 19.20
N GLU A 170 -11.77 -5.19 18.57
CA GLU A 170 -12.56 -6.29 19.14
C GLU A 170 -11.89 -6.89 20.39
N SER A 171 -10.59 -7.21 20.33
CA SER A 171 -9.87 -7.86 21.46
C SER A 171 -9.69 -6.96 22.69
N GLU A 172 -9.59 -5.64 22.51
CA GLU A 172 -9.33 -4.67 23.58
C GLU A 172 -10.61 -3.98 24.08
N ASN A 173 -11.78 -4.52 23.75
CA ASN A 173 -13.09 -3.97 24.08
C ASN A 173 -13.18 -2.46 23.75
N GLY A 174 -12.66 -2.03 22.60
CA GLY A 174 -12.74 -0.62 22.17
C GLY A 174 -11.86 0.35 22.96
N ASN A 175 -11.07 -0.11 23.93
CA ASN A 175 -10.03 0.69 24.60
C ASN A 175 -8.74 0.77 23.77
N PHE A 176 -8.80 0.33 22.51
CA PHE A 176 -7.67 0.30 21.60
C PHE A 176 -7.17 1.71 21.30
N ARG A 177 -5.96 1.99 21.79
CA ARG A 177 -5.17 3.13 21.32
C ARG A 177 -4.44 2.71 20.06
N LEU A 178 -4.92 3.21 18.93
CA LEU A 178 -4.28 3.00 17.63
C LEU A 178 -2.76 3.21 17.76
N PRO A 179 -1.92 2.18 17.55
CA PRO A 179 -0.48 2.37 17.53
C PRO A 179 -0.21 3.29 16.34
N GLY A 180 0.22 4.53 16.62
CA GLY A 180 0.35 5.63 15.65
C GLY A 180 1.33 5.41 14.49
N ILE A 181 1.81 4.18 14.30
CA ILE A 181 2.67 3.73 13.22
C ILE A 181 1.90 2.92 12.16
N VAL A 182 0.99 2.01 12.54
CA VAL A 182 0.32 1.13 11.56
C VAL A 182 -0.78 1.90 10.81
N PHE A 183 -1.62 2.63 11.56
CA PHE A 183 -2.74 3.37 10.98
C PHE A 183 -2.27 4.59 10.18
N GLU A 184 -1.31 5.35 10.72
CA GLU A 184 -0.83 6.54 10.04
C GLU A 184 -0.07 6.18 8.77
N ILE A 185 0.91 5.27 8.82
CA ILE A 185 1.77 4.99 7.66
C ILE A 185 0.97 4.38 6.51
N PHE A 186 0.00 3.51 6.77
CA PHE A 186 -0.66 2.80 5.69
C PHE A 186 -1.98 3.44 5.27
N ILE A 187 -2.94 3.57 6.18
CA ILE A 187 -4.24 4.18 5.87
C ILE A 187 -4.10 5.68 5.63
N GLY A 188 -3.25 6.37 6.39
CA GLY A 188 -2.92 7.77 6.12
C GLY A 188 -2.20 7.96 4.77
N PHE A 189 -1.38 7.02 4.33
CA PHE A 189 -0.78 7.06 2.99
C PHE A 189 -1.84 6.84 1.90
N GLN A 190 -2.69 5.82 2.04
CA GLN A 190 -3.80 5.58 1.11
C GLN A 190 -4.80 6.76 1.08
N GLY A 191 -5.05 7.39 2.22
CA GLY A 191 -5.95 8.53 2.36
C GLY A 191 -5.40 9.86 1.82
N LYS A 192 -4.07 10.02 1.77
CA LYS A 192 -3.38 11.25 1.34
C LYS A 192 -2.70 11.15 -0.02
N ARG A 193 -2.74 9.98 -0.66
CA ARG A 193 -2.21 9.82 -2.03
C ARG A 193 -3.05 10.58 -3.05
N LYS A 194 -2.35 11.03 -4.08
CA LYS A 194 -2.93 11.47 -5.35
C LYS A 194 -3.02 10.22 -6.22
N TRP A 195 -4.20 9.93 -6.73
CA TRP A 195 -4.42 8.99 -7.82
C TRP A 195 -4.54 9.80 -9.11
#